data_AF-A0A923XEI8-F1
#
_entry.id   AF-A0A923XEI8-F1
#
_cell.length_a   1.000
_cell.length_b   1.000
_cell.length_c   1.000
_cell.angle_alpha   90.00
_cell.angle_beta   90.00
_cell.angle_gamma   90.00
#
_symmetry.space_group_name_H-M   'P 1'
#
loop_
_entity.id
_entity.type
_entity.pdbx_description
1 polymer ?
#
loop_
_entity_poly.entity_id
_entity_poly.type
_entity_poly.pdbx_seq_one_letter_code
_entity_poly.pdbx_strand_id
1 'polypeptide(L)'
;MFNKIILTIAIVSSLTAFAHEGHDDAPGALKANHGGTVKAGKELNLEYVVTGSEVKLFPVSHDGKDVPASDVKVTATTKAPKGKLEAAKIESKDGVYVTQVDFKGAYRLEMAVTADFKGKKSEFKFQVEK
;
A
#
# COMPACT_ATOMS: atom_id res chain seq x y z
N MET A 1 -12.05 59.73 -28.63
CA MET A 1 -13.44 59.25 -28.69
C MET A 1 -13.44 57.78 -28.32
N PHE A 2 -13.97 57.47 -27.14
CA PHE A 2 -14.11 56.12 -26.60
C PHE A 2 -15.11 55.32 -27.42
N ASN A 3 -14.83 54.05 -27.72
CA ASN A 3 -15.89 53.08 -28.00
C ASN A 3 -15.48 51.66 -27.60
N LYS A 4 -16.00 51.27 -26.43
CA LYS A 4 -16.68 50.02 -26.09
C LYS A 4 -15.92 48.70 -26.28
N ILE A 5 -15.44 48.22 -25.13
CA ILE A 5 -15.32 46.82 -24.72
C ILE A 5 -16.61 46.06 -25.07
N ILE A 6 -16.51 44.94 -25.79
CA ILE A 6 -17.42 43.80 -25.63
C ILE A 6 -16.57 42.56 -25.33
N LEU A 7 -16.61 42.22 -24.06
CA LEU A 7 -16.15 41.01 -23.40
C LEU A 7 -16.88 39.80 -24.01
N THR A 8 -16.18 38.94 -24.77
CA THR A 8 -16.72 37.64 -25.17
C THR A 8 -16.08 36.58 -24.28
N ILE A 9 -16.76 36.28 -23.18
CA ILE A 9 -16.52 35.10 -22.34
C ILE A 9 -17.00 33.88 -23.14
N ALA A 10 -16.07 33.12 -23.71
CA ALA A 10 -16.33 31.77 -24.17
C ALA A 10 -15.84 30.80 -23.08
N ILE A 11 -16.71 30.56 -22.10
CA ILE A 11 -16.64 29.39 -21.24
C ILE A 11 -16.94 28.18 -22.12
N VAL A 12 -15.92 27.38 -22.43
CA VAL A 12 -16.07 25.95 -22.74
C VAL A 12 -15.00 25.20 -21.95
N SER A 13 -15.31 25.05 -20.67
CA SER A 13 -15.35 23.76 -19.97
C SER A 13 -14.33 22.70 -20.41
N SER A 14 -13.18 22.70 -19.73
CA SER A 14 -12.65 21.51 -19.03
C SER A 14 -12.91 20.14 -19.70
N LEU A 15 -12.11 19.80 -20.71
CA LEU A 15 -11.84 18.40 -21.02
C LEU A 15 -10.79 17.86 -20.03
N THR A 16 -11.16 17.72 -18.77
CA THR A 16 -10.45 16.84 -17.85
C THR A 16 -10.93 15.42 -18.09
N ALA A 17 -10.43 14.81 -19.17
CA ALA A 17 -10.54 13.38 -19.38
C ALA A 17 -9.58 12.67 -18.41
N PHE A 18 -9.95 12.56 -17.13
CA PHE A 18 -9.34 11.58 -16.22
C PHE A 18 -9.97 10.22 -16.50
N ALA A 19 -9.61 9.64 -17.64
CA ALA A 19 -9.85 8.22 -17.88
C ALA A 19 -8.75 7.41 -17.20
N HIS A 20 -8.85 7.22 -15.88
CA HIS A 20 -8.18 6.13 -15.17
C HIS A 20 -9.13 5.63 -14.08
N GLU A 21 -10.22 4.98 -14.49
CA GLU A 21 -11.10 4.32 -13.54
C GLU A 21 -11.57 3.00 -14.16
N GLY A 22 -11.24 1.89 -13.48
CA GLY A 22 -11.80 0.58 -13.74
C GLY A 22 -10.93 -0.43 -14.51
N HIS A 23 -9.76 -0.80 -13.96
CA HIS A 23 -9.17 -2.14 -14.22
C HIS A 23 -9.17 -3.01 -12.96
N ASP A 24 -9.87 -2.61 -11.89
CA ASP A 24 -9.83 -3.30 -10.60
C ASP A 24 -10.94 -4.36 -10.43
N ASP A 25 -11.86 -4.46 -11.39
CA ASP A 25 -12.97 -5.43 -11.39
C ASP A 25 -12.69 -6.69 -12.25
N ALA A 26 -11.42 -7.00 -12.54
CA ALA A 26 -11.09 -8.27 -13.15
C ALA A 26 -11.43 -9.41 -12.16
N PRO A 27 -12.21 -10.44 -12.56
CA PRO A 27 -12.49 -11.58 -11.70
C PRO A 27 -11.18 -12.17 -11.13
N GLY A 28 -11.05 -12.17 -9.80
CA GLY A 28 -9.85 -12.63 -9.09
C GLY A 28 -8.85 -11.53 -8.69
N ALA A 29 -9.11 -10.26 -9.03
CA ALA A 29 -8.37 -9.14 -8.48
C ALA A 29 -8.62 -9.01 -6.97
N LEU A 30 -7.54 -8.91 -6.19
CA LEU A 30 -7.63 -8.71 -4.75
C LEU A 30 -7.87 -7.23 -4.47
N LYS A 31 -9.02 -6.92 -3.85
CA LYS A 31 -9.42 -5.56 -3.52
C LYS A 31 -8.66 -5.03 -2.31
N ALA A 32 -8.10 -3.83 -2.44
CA ALA A 32 -7.50 -3.07 -1.35
C ALA A 32 -8.57 -2.30 -0.57
N ASN A 33 -8.53 -2.34 0.76
CA ASN A 33 -9.48 -1.63 1.63
C ASN A 33 -8.94 -0.27 2.07
N HIS A 34 -7.62 -0.09 2.07
CA HIS A 34 -6.91 1.06 2.62
C HIS A 34 -6.12 1.85 1.56
N GLY A 35 -6.39 1.60 0.28
CA GLY A 35 -5.68 2.22 -0.84
C GLY A 35 -4.26 1.67 -1.05
N GLY A 36 -3.97 0.48 -0.51
CA GLY A 36 -2.69 -0.19 -0.62
C GLY A 36 -2.62 -1.18 -1.77
N THR A 37 -1.57 -2.00 -1.75
CA THR A 37 -1.42 -3.16 -2.62
C THR A 37 -1.66 -4.43 -1.82
N VAL A 38 -2.49 -5.34 -2.34
CA VAL A 38 -2.76 -6.63 -1.69
C VAL A 38 -1.85 -7.72 -2.25
N LYS A 39 -1.25 -8.51 -1.36
CA LYS A 39 -0.51 -9.73 -1.67
C LYS A 39 -1.28 -10.95 -1.18
N ALA A 40 -1.47 -11.91 -2.07
CA ALA A 40 -2.05 -13.20 -1.71
C ALA A 40 -1.10 -13.98 -0.79
N GLY A 41 -1.63 -14.54 0.28
CA GLY A 41 -0.91 -15.48 1.15
C GLY A 41 -1.64 -16.82 1.21
N LYS A 42 -1.16 -17.72 2.07
CA LYS A 42 -1.73 -19.08 2.20
C LYS A 42 -2.93 -19.13 3.13
N GLU A 43 -2.90 -18.34 4.20
CA GLU A 43 -3.92 -18.34 5.25
C GLU A 43 -4.69 -17.03 5.33
N LEU A 44 -4.04 -15.95 4.90
CA LEU A 44 -4.61 -14.62 4.77
C LEU A 44 -3.88 -13.89 3.64
N ASN A 45 -4.51 -12.84 3.13
CA ASN A 45 -3.89 -11.84 2.28
C ASN A 45 -3.26 -10.74 3.15
N LEU A 46 -2.32 -9.99 2.58
CA LEU A 46 -1.72 -8.84 3.24
C LEU A 46 -1.88 -7.62 2.35
N GLU A 47 -2.61 -6.62 2.81
CA GLU A 47 -2.56 -5.30 2.21
C GLU A 47 -1.43 -4.49 2.85
N TYR A 48 -0.66 -3.76 2.04
CA TYR A 48 0.32 -2.82 2.53
C TYR A 48 0.16 -1.45 1.86
N VAL A 49 0.37 -0.39 2.66
CA VAL A 49 0.37 0.99 2.21
C VAL A 49 1.74 1.58 2.51
N VAL A 50 2.37 2.23 1.52
CA VAL A 50 3.65 2.91 1.68
C VAL A 50 3.40 4.42 1.61
N THR A 51 3.94 5.17 2.57
CA THR A 51 3.90 6.64 2.58
C THR A 51 5.25 7.18 3.03
N GLY A 52 6.09 7.56 2.06
CA GLY A 52 7.48 7.93 2.33
C GLY A 52 8.26 6.74 2.90
N SER A 53 8.75 6.88 4.13
CA SER A 53 9.43 5.79 4.86
C SER A 53 8.50 4.92 5.70
N GLU A 54 7.24 5.30 5.84
CA GLU A 54 6.28 4.54 6.63
C GLU A 54 5.64 3.44 5.80
N VAL A 55 5.61 2.23 6.33
CA VAL A 55 4.88 1.09 5.77
C VAL A 55 3.82 0.65 6.78
N LYS A 56 2.56 0.66 6.35
CA LYS A 56 1.42 0.10 7.09
C LYS A 56 1.08 -1.27 6.52
N LEU A 57 0.81 -2.23 7.39
CA LEU A 57 0.44 -3.59 7.03
C LEU A 57 -0.92 -3.93 7.65
N PHE A 58 -1.82 -4.42 6.81
CA PHE A 58 -3.18 -4.79 7.16
C PHE A 58 -3.37 -6.27 6.80
N PRO A 59 -3.55 -7.16 7.78
CA PRO A 59 -3.96 -8.52 7.51
C PRO A 59 -5.40 -8.50 6.96
N VAL A 60 -5.61 -9.18 5.84
CA VAL A 60 -6.91 -9.22 5.14
C VAL A 60 -7.25 -10.69 4.90
N SER A 61 -8.49 -11.08 5.09
CA SER A 61 -8.97 -12.42 4.76
C SER A 61 -8.99 -12.64 3.24
N HIS A 62 -9.15 -13.88 2.78
CA HIS A 62 -9.21 -14.18 1.35
C HIS A 62 -10.45 -13.60 0.65
N ASP A 63 -11.51 -13.29 1.40
CA ASP A 63 -12.70 -12.58 0.92
C ASP A 63 -12.56 -11.05 0.97
N GLY A 64 -11.37 -10.52 1.32
CA GLY A 64 -11.09 -9.09 1.27
C GLY A 64 -11.58 -8.31 2.48
N LYS A 65 -11.82 -8.96 3.63
CA LYS A 65 -12.22 -8.28 4.89
C LYS A 65 -11.02 -8.10 5.80
N ASP A 66 -11.02 -7.05 6.59
CA ASP A 66 -9.93 -6.81 7.54
C ASP A 66 -9.94 -7.87 8.64
N VAL A 67 -8.76 -8.42 8.93
CA VAL A 67 -8.52 -9.33 10.04
C VAL A 67 -7.91 -8.53 11.19
N PRO A 68 -8.46 -8.62 12.41
CA PRO A 68 -7.93 -7.89 13.55
C PRO A 68 -6.45 -8.16 13.79
N ALA A 69 -5.66 -7.09 13.99
CA ALA A 69 -4.23 -7.20 14.33
C ALA A 69 -3.98 -7.90 15.68
N SER A 70 -5.00 -8.10 16.53
CA SER A 70 -4.89 -8.93 17.74
C SER A 70 -4.74 -10.42 17.43
N ASP A 71 -5.24 -10.86 16.28
CA ASP A 71 -5.34 -12.28 15.94
C ASP A 71 -4.16 -12.77 15.10
N VAL A 72 -3.32 -11.84 14.66
CA VAL A 72 -2.17 -12.07 13.79
C VAL A 72 -0.91 -11.66 14.54
N LYS A 73 0.18 -12.40 14.33
CA LYS A 73 1.51 -11.97 14.75
C LYS A 73 2.33 -11.66 13.51
N VAL A 74 2.76 -10.41 13.38
CA VAL A 74 3.53 -9.95 12.22
C VAL A 74 4.98 -9.72 12.59
N THR A 75 5.88 -10.28 11.81
CA THR A 75 7.31 -9.93 11.81
C THR A 75 7.74 -9.55 10.42
N ALA A 76 8.68 -8.64 10.30
CA ALA A 76 9.18 -8.23 9.00
C ALA A 76 10.70 -8.04 9.00
N THR A 77 11.29 -8.19 7.83
CA THR A 77 12.71 -7.91 7.58
C THR A 77 12.82 -7.05 6.32
N THR A 78 13.87 -6.24 6.26
CA THR A 78 14.17 -5.37 5.12
C THR A 78 15.57 -5.65 4.60
N LYS A 79 15.78 -5.48 3.31
CA LYS A 79 17.07 -5.65 2.65
C LYS A 79 17.23 -4.63 1.52
N ALA A 80 18.19 -3.72 1.68
CA ALA A 80 18.61 -2.85 0.57
C ALA A 80 19.36 -3.66 -0.51
N PRO A 81 19.42 -3.22 -1.78
CA PRO A 81 19.96 -4.01 -2.90
C PRO A 81 21.38 -4.57 -2.70
N LYS A 82 22.21 -3.91 -1.90
CA LYS A 82 23.56 -4.35 -1.50
C LYS A 82 23.74 -4.39 0.03
N GLY A 83 22.63 -4.32 0.77
CA GLY A 83 22.60 -4.30 2.22
C GLY A 83 22.50 -5.70 2.83
N LYS A 84 22.71 -5.75 4.14
CA LYS A 84 22.38 -6.92 4.94
C LYS A 84 20.87 -6.96 5.20
N LEU A 85 20.37 -8.13 5.55
CA LEU A 85 19.00 -8.30 5.98
C LEU A 85 18.86 -7.81 7.42
N GLU A 86 17.86 -6.97 7.67
CA GLU A 86 17.64 -6.31 8.96
C GLU A 86 16.21 -6.53 9.43
N ALA A 87 16.01 -6.76 10.72
CA ALA A 87 14.67 -6.86 11.28
C ALA A 87 13.98 -5.48 11.27
N ALA A 88 12.78 -5.41 10.71
CA ALA A 88 11.97 -4.20 10.76
C ALA A 88 11.31 -4.07 12.14
N LYS A 89 11.34 -2.86 12.71
CA LYS A 89 10.65 -2.57 13.98
C LYS A 89 9.16 -2.39 13.68
N ILE A 90 8.35 -3.39 13.99
CA ILE A 90 6.90 -3.37 13.80
C ILE A 90 6.23 -2.90 15.10
N GLU A 91 5.36 -1.89 14.98
CA GLU A 91 4.54 -1.35 16.06
C GLU A 91 3.06 -1.55 15.72
N SER A 92 2.25 -2.02 16.67
CA SER A 92 0.79 -2.09 16.47
C SER A 92 0.16 -0.83 17.04
N LYS A 93 -0.50 -0.05 16.18
CA LYS A 93 -1.18 1.21 16.54
C LYS A 93 -2.56 1.23 15.89
N ASP A 94 -3.60 1.47 16.69
CA ASP A 94 -4.99 1.59 16.22
C ASP A 94 -5.46 0.40 15.36
N GLY A 95 -5.00 -0.81 15.67
CA GLY A 95 -5.36 -2.03 14.93
C GLY A 95 -4.58 -2.24 13.62
N VAL A 96 -3.51 -1.47 13.39
CA VAL A 96 -2.67 -1.52 12.19
C VAL A 96 -1.22 -1.77 12.59
N TYR A 97 -0.48 -2.55 11.80
CA TYR A 97 0.97 -2.65 11.99
C TYR A 97 1.69 -1.56 11.20
N VAL A 98 2.55 -0.82 11.86
CA VAL A 98 3.33 0.26 11.28
C VAL A 98 4.81 -0.05 11.46
N THR A 99 5.61 0.24 10.43
CA THR A 99 7.06 0.21 10.53
C THR A 99 7.67 1.35 9.72
N GLN A 100 8.83 1.82 10.18
CA GLN A 100 9.64 2.78 9.45
C GLN A 100 10.78 2.03 8.76
N VAL A 101 10.94 2.28 7.47
CA VAL A 101 12.03 1.70 6.67
C VAL A 101 13.12 2.73 6.43
N ASP A 102 14.38 2.30 6.59
CA ASP A 102 15.55 3.09 6.20
C ASP A 102 16.06 2.59 4.85
N PHE A 103 15.94 3.44 3.84
CA PHE A 103 16.39 3.13 2.49
C PHE A 103 17.92 3.10 2.36
N LYS A 104 18.69 3.63 3.33
CA LYS A 104 20.16 3.65 3.34
C LYS A 104 20.77 4.15 2.02
N GLY A 105 20.16 5.19 1.44
CA GLY A 105 20.56 5.79 0.18
C GLY A 105 20.12 5.04 -1.08
N ALA A 106 19.40 3.92 -0.96
CA ALA A 106 18.78 3.24 -2.09
C ALA A 106 17.44 3.89 -2.48
N TYR A 107 17.00 3.67 -3.71
CA TYR A 107 15.65 4.07 -4.17
C TYR A 107 14.57 3.08 -3.73
N ARG A 108 14.95 1.81 -3.59
CA ARG A 108 14.07 0.71 -3.24
C ARG A 108 14.75 -0.27 -2.28
N LEU A 109 13.95 -0.94 -1.47
CA LEU A 109 14.36 -2.05 -0.63
C LEU A 109 13.36 -3.21 -0.75
N GLU A 110 13.84 -4.42 -0.53
CA GLU A 110 12.96 -5.58 -0.38
C GLU A 110 12.48 -5.67 1.06
N MET A 111 11.17 -5.83 1.24
CA MET A 111 10.56 -6.14 2.52
C MET A 111 9.98 -7.56 2.48
N ALA A 112 10.35 -8.38 3.45
CA ALA A 112 9.81 -9.72 3.64
C ALA A 112 9.02 -9.76 4.96
N VAL A 113 7.73 -10.05 4.87
CA VAL A 113 6.78 -10.08 5.98
C VAL A 113 6.33 -11.52 6.23
N THR A 114 6.28 -11.91 7.49
CA THR A 114 5.67 -13.17 7.95
C THR A 114 4.49 -12.81 8.85
N ALA A 115 3.30 -13.26 8.48
CA ALA A 115 2.10 -13.16 9.29
C ALA A 115 1.73 -14.56 9.80
N ASP A 116 1.72 -14.73 11.12
CA ASP A 116 1.24 -15.94 11.78
C ASP A 116 -0.22 -15.72 12.22
N PHE A 117 -1.14 -16.47 11.64
CA PHE A 117 -2.55 -16.44 11.96
C PHE A 117 -2.96 -17.83 12.45
N LYS A 118 -3.40 -17.91 13.72
CA LYS A 118 -3.81 -19.16 14.36
C LYS A 118 -2.74 -20.27 14.30
N GLY A 119 -1.47 -19.90 14.41
CA GLY A 119 -0.33 -20.84 14.40
C GLY A 119 0.15 -21.23 13.00
N LYS A 120 -0.42 -20.64 11.95
CA LYS A 120 -0.05 -20.90 10.56
C LYS A 120 0.52 -19.65 9.90
N LYS A 121 1.61 -19.84 9.16
CA LYS A 121 2.39 -18.73 8.60
C LYS A 121 2.06 -18.48 7.14
N SER A 122 1.85 -17.21 6.82
CA SER A 122 1.88 -16.66 5.46
C SER A 122 3.10 -15.76 5.30
N GLU A 123 3.81 -15.91 4.19
CA GLU A 123 5.01 -15.12 3.87
C GLU A 123 4.77 -14.26 2.64
N PHE A 124 5.19 -12.99 2.72
CA PHE A 124 4.99 -12.00 1.68
C PHE A 124 6.32 -11.31 1.40
N LYS A 125 6.60 -11.06 0.11
CA LYS A 125 7.76 -10.28 -0.32
C LYS A 125 7.32 -9.21 -1.31
N PHE A 126 7.79 -8.00 -1.10
CA PHE A 126 7.50 -6.86 -1.99
C PHE A 126 8.62 -5.82 -1.93
N GLN A 127 8.68 -4.97 -2.95
CA GLN A 127 9.58 -3.83 -2.98
C GLN A 127 8.88 -2.63 -2.37
N VAL A 128 9.58 -1.94 -1.47
CA VAL A 128 9.19 -0.63 -0.95
C VAL A 128 10.07 0.39 -1.65
N GLU A 129 9.46 1.40 -2.25
CA GLU A 129 10.12 2.44 -3.04
C GLU A 129 9.88 3.81 -2.39
N LYS A 130 10.83 4.72 -2.58
CA LYS A 130 10.79 6.08 -2.03
C LYS A 130 9.96 7.03 -2.90
#